data_AF-A0A2S8GLF7-F1
#
_entry.id   AF-A0A2S8GLF7-F1
#
_cell.length_a   1.000
_cell.length_b   1.000
_cell.length_c   1.000
_cell.angle_alpha   90.00
_cell.angle_beta   90.00
_cell.angle_gamma   90.00
#
_symmetry.space_group_name_H-M   'P 1'
#
loop_
_entity.id
_entity.type
_entity.pdbx_description
1 polymer ?
#
loop_
_entity_poly.entity_id
_entity_poly.type
_entity_poly.pdbx_seq_one_letter_code
_entity_poly.pdbx_strand_id
1 'polypeptide(L)'
;MMPSFNVERSIEIDAPPEAVYNTIVDYESWTKWSPWLCAEPDAVVTVPENSNSIGSIYSWEGQIVGVGEIEHVKLQPGRRIDDEIRFTKPFKSKSNVAFDVQPSGQGAKLSWIMDGSLPWFMFWMKSMMQTFIGMDYERGLKMIKELVETGKINSQTKVLDKQEVGPFHIAGLRRRCSLSEIGPSMQAAMGELGPLWAKHNLPPGGELISVYHKFNLKAQTCDYTIGWSLPSKDVAVESPLETWSCPHTTALCVEHLGDYNHLGNGWSAANQYVRYKGLKQSRISPFEIYTNDPRETPIDQWCTKIYFPLK
;
A
#
# COMPACT_ATOMS: atom_id res chain seq x y z
N MET A 1 -23.90 -23.47 -5.88
CA MET A 1 -23.90 -22.01 -6.13
C MET A 1 -22.47 -21.52 -5.90
N MET A 2 -21.87 -20.71 -6.78
CA MET A 2 -20.56 -20.11 -6.50
C MET A 2 -20.76 -18.91 -5.55
N PRO A 3 -20.11 -18.84 -4.38
CA PRO A 3 -20.25 -17.69 -3.50
C PRO A 3 -19.81 -16.42 -4.21
N SER A 4 -20.73 -15.49 -4.43
CA SER A 4 -20.42 -14.17 -4.97
C SER A 4 -19.85 -13.27 -3.88
N PHE A 5 -19.04 -12.31 -4.29
CA PHE A 5 -18.57 -11.23 -3.42
C PHE A 5 -18.58 -9.91 -4.20
N ASN A 6 -18.79 -8.84 -3.46
CA ASN A 6 -18.68 -7.48 -3.95
C ASN A 6 -17.63 -6.75 -3.11
N VAL A 7 -16.81 -5.94 -3.77
CA VAL A 7 -15.88 -5.02 -3.14
C VAL A 7 -16.08 -3.66 -3.77
N GLU A 8 -16.26 -2.64 -2.95
CA GLU A 8 -16.32 -1.25 -3.39
C GLU A 8 -15.44 -0.40 -2.47
N ARG A 9 -14.68 0.52 -3.07
CA ARG A 9 -13.96 1.59 -2.39
C ARG A 9 -14.16 2.89 -3.15
N SER A 10 -14.09 4.01 -2.43
CA SER A 10 -14.22 5.32 -3.06
C SER A 10 -13.29 6.35 -2.44
N ILE A 11 -12.99 7.39 -3.21
CA ILE A 11 -12.18 8.54 -2.78
C ILE A 11 -12.75 9.83 -3.41
N GLU A 12 -12.60 10.94 -2.70
CA GLU A 12 -12.86 12.28 -3.24
C GLU A 12 -11.61 12.80 -3.96
N ILE A 13 -11.78 13.34 -5.16
CA ILE A 13 -10.73 13.91 -6.01
C ILE A 13 -11.09 15.36 -6.32
N ASP A 14 -10.16 16.27 -6.06
CA ASP A 14 -10.26 17.71 -6.35
C ASP A 14 -9.97 17.98 -7.82
N ALA A 15 -10.80 17.39 -8.69
CA ALA A 15 -10.73 17.57 -10.14
C ALA A 15 -12.11 17.36 -10.78
N PRO A 16 -12.37 17.95 -11.96
CA PRO A 16 -13.61 17.73 -12.68
C PRO A 16 -13.84 16.23 -12.98
N PRO A 17 -15.09 15.73 -12.90
CA PRO A 17 -15.44 14.34 -13.22
C PRO A 17 -14.91 13.86 -14.58
N GLU A 18 -14.89 14.74 -15.58
CA GLU A 18 -14.37 14.45 -16.91
C GLU A 18 -12.86 14.15 -16.90
N ALA A 19 -12.06 14.88 -16.10
CA ALA A 19 -10.62 14.63 -15.97
C ALA A 19 -10.34 13.29 -15.29
N VAL A 20 -11.12 12.95 -14.25
CA VAL A 20 -11.03 11.65 -13.57
C VAL A 20 -11.40 10.52 -14.53
N TYR A 21 -12.53 10.64 -15.24
CA TYR A 21 -12.97 9.66 -16.22
C TYR A 21 -11.94 9.46 -17.34
N ASN A 22 -11.47 10.54 -17.96
CA ASN A 22 -10.51 10.48 -19.07
C ASN A 22 -9.18 9.85 -18.65
N THR A 23 -8.78 10.02 -17.39
CA THR A 23 -7.60 9.34 -16.85
C THR A 23 -7.81 7.84 -16.79
N ILE A 24 -8.95 7.36 -16.28
CA ILE A 24 -9.16 5.93 -16.04
C ILE A 24 -9.52 5.17 -17.31
N VAL A 25 -10.29 5.77 -18.21
CA VAL A 25 -10.72 5.11 -19.47
C VAL A 25 -9.55 4.89 -20.42
N ASP A 26 -8.45 5.61 -20.27
CA ASP A 26 -7.27 5.42 -21.10
C ASP A 26 -6.29 4.46 -20.43
N TYR A 27 -6.19 3.22 -20.93
CA TYR A 27 -5.25 2.23 -20.41
C TYR A 27 -3.77 2.63 -20.53
N GLU A 28 -3.41 3.63 -21.34
CA GLU A 28 -2.04 4.18 -21.33
C GLU A 28 -1.72 4.81 -19.97
N SER A 29 -2.71 5.38 -19.28
CA SER A 29 -2.51 5.99 -17.97
C SER A 29 -2.17 4.95 -16.89
N TRP A 30 -2.63 3.71 -17.04
CA TRP A 30 -2.48 2.63 -16.05
C TRP A 30 -1.01 2.17 -15.95
N THR A 31 -0.19 2.48 -16.95
CA THR A 31 1.27 2.27 -16.87
C THR A 31 1.92 3.18 -15.80
N LYS A 32 1.27 4.29 -15.46
CA LYS A 32 1.72 5.26 -14.45
C LYS A 32 1.19 4.94 -13.07
N TRP A 33 0.09 4.18 -12.96
CA TRP A 33 -0.56 3.85 -11.70
C TRP A 33 -1.06 2.41 -11.72
N SER A 34 -0.62 1.59 -10.76
CA SER A 34 -1.22 0.29 -10.54
C SER A 34 -0.84 -0.23 -9.15
N PRO A 35 -1.81 -0.58 -8.30
CA PRO A 35 -1.51 -1.16 -6.99
C PRO A 35 -0.78 -2.50 -7.09
N TRP A 36 -0.82 -3.15 -8.27
CA TRP A 36 -0.14 -4.41 -8.55
C TRP A 36 1.25 -4.20 -9.13
N LEU A 37 1.44 -3.30 -10.10
CA LEU A 37 2.77 -3.04 -10.68
C LEU A 37 3.76 -2.46 -9.66
N CYS A 38 3.28 -1.78 -8.61
CA CYS A 38 4.15 -1.41 -7.49
C CYS A 38 4.77 -2.62 -6.76
N ALA A 39 4.26 -3.85 -6.93
CA ALA A 39 4.88 -5.05 -6.37
C ALA A 39 5.82 -5.75 -7.37
N GLU A 40 5.70 -5.45 -8.66
CA GLU A 40 6.52 -6.01 -9.73
C GLU A 40 6.69 -4.97 -10.86
N PRO A 41 7.58 -3.97 -10.67
CA PRO A 41 7.76 -2.90 -11.66
C PRO A 41 8.24 -3.38 -13.02
N ASP A 42 8.89 -4.55 -13.06
CA ASP A 42 9.41 -5.17 -14.29
C ASP A 42 8.37 -6.07 -15.00
N ALA A 43 7.11 -6.12 -14.52
CA ALA A 43 6.05 -6.87 -15.20
C ALA A 43 5.82 -6.30 -16.61
N VAL A 44 5.65 -7.19 -17.58
CA VAL A 44 5.42 -6.79 -18.97
C VAL A 44 3.98 -6.38 -19.13
N VAL A 45 3.74 -5.15 -19.58
CA VAL A 45 2.40 -4.61 -19.85
C VAL A 45 2.23 -4.37 -21.34
N THR A 46 1.07 -4.70 -21.89
CA THR A 46 0.72 -4.39 -23.28
C THR A 46 -0.52 -3.51 -23.29
N VAL A 47 -0.38 -2.32 -23.88
CA VAL A 47 -1.43 -1.33 -24.09
C VAL A 47 -1.77 -1.30 -25.59
N PRO A 48 -3.05 -1.31 -25.99
CA PRO A 48 -3.42 -1.24 -27.39
C PRO A 48 -3.30 0.20 -27.92
N GLU A 49 -3.09 0.37 -29.23
CA GLU A 49 -2.99 1.70 -29.86
C GLU A 49 -4.24 2.57 -29.62
N ASN A 50 -5.42 1.93 -29.58
CA ASN A 50 -6.66 2.55 -29.14
C ASN A 50 -7.01 1.96 -27.77
N SER A 51 -6.66 2.69 -26.71
CA SER A 51 -6.71 2.28 -25.31
C SER A 51 -7.95 2.75 -24.55
N ASN A 52 -8.86 3.48 -25.20
CA ASN A 52 -10.01 4.14 -24.55
C ASN A 52 -11.36 3.85 -25.21
N SER A 53 -11.44 2.78 -26.01
CA SER A 53 -12.65 2.36 -26.71
C SER A 53 -13.21 1.04 -26.17
N ILE A 54 -14.49 0.76 -26.41
CA ILE A 54 -15.07 -0.56 -26.12
C ILE A 54 -14.28 -1.63 -26.88
N GLY A 55 -13.90 -2.71 -26.19
CA GLY A 55 -13.05 -3.78 -26.71
C GLY A 55 -11.54 -3.52 -26.62
N SER A 56 -11.11 -2.38 -26.08
CA SER A 56 -9.69 -2.18 -25.74
C SER A 56 -9.30 -3.17 -24.66
N ILE A 57 -8.11 -3.78 -24.79
CA ILE A 57 -7.60 -4.78 -23.85
C ILE A 57 -6.23 -4.36 -23.35
N TYR A 58 -6.12 -4.15 -22.04
CA TYR A 58 -4.85 -4.01 -21.33
C TYR A 58 -4.45 -5.37 -20.75
N SER A 59 -3.21 -5.81 -20.96
CA SER A 59 -2.73 -7.09 -20.41
C SER A 59 -1.40 -6.94 -19.67
N TRP A 60 -1.18 -7.85 -18.72
CA TRP A 60 0.04 -7.92 -17.94
C TRP A 60 0.56 -9.35 -17.80
N GLU A 61 1.88 -9.48 -17.71
CA GLU A 61 2.57 -10.73 -17.38
C GLU A 61 3.69 -10.48 -16.37
N GLY A 62 3.55 -11.10 -15.20
CA GLY A 62 4.51 -11.06 -14.10
C GLY A 62 4.54 -12.37 -13.31
N GLN A 63 5.61 -12.57 -12.56
CA GLN A 63 5.83 -13.70 -11.66
C GLN A 63 5.10 -13.53 -10.32
N ILE A 64 4.94 -12.28 -9.87
CA ILE A 64 4.31 -11.91 -8.61
C ILE A 64 2.86 -11.48 -8.85
N VAL A 65 2.63 -10.59 -9.82
CA VAL A 65 1.28 -10.09 -10.16
C VAL A 65 0.46 -11.05 -11.03
N GLY A 66 1.08 -12.15 -11.47
CA GLY A 66 0.46 -13.17 -12.31
C GLY A 66 0.30 -12.72 -13.76
N VAL A 67 -0.59 -13.40 -14.48
CA VAL A 67 -0.87 -13.10 -15.90
C VAL A 67 -2.36 -12.89 -16.05
N GLY A 68 -2.74 -11.80 -16.69
CA GLY A 68 -4.14 -11.47 -16.93
C GLY A 68 -4.33 -10.30 -17.89
N GLU A 69 -5.59 -9.97 -18.08
CA GLU A 69 -6.04 -8.89 -18.94
C GLU A 69 -7.32 -8.25 -18.39
N ILE A 70 -7.58 -7.02 -18.81
CA ILE A 70 -8.81 -6.29 -18.55
C ILE A 70 -9.30 -5.64 -19.84
N GLU A 71 -10.61 -5.71 -20.06
CA GLU A 71 -11.26 -5.26 -21.29
C GLU A 71 -12.40 -4.30 -20.99
N HIS A 72 -12.49 -3.20 -21.74
CA HIS A 72 -13.63 -2.30 -21.72
C HIS A 72 -14.87 -2.94 -22.36
N VAL A 73 -15.89 -3.26 -21.56
CA VAL A 73 -17.13 -3.88 -22.04
C VAL A 73 -18.20 -2.82 -22.34
N LYS A 74 -18.27 -1.77 -21.53
CA LYS A 74 -19.21 -0.66 -21.74
C LYS A 74 -18.65 0.63 -21.18
N LEU A 75 -18.79 1.70 -21.96
CA LEU A 75 -18.36 3.04 -21.60
C LEU A 75 -19.54 4.01 -21.58
N GLN A 76 -19.65 4.78 -20.51
CA GLN A 76 -20.56 5.93 -20.37
C GLN A 76 -19.69 7.17 -20.14
N PRO A 77 -19.38 7.94 -21.19
CA PRO A 77 -18.45 9.07 -21.11
C PRO A 77 -18.72 10.00 -19.92
N GLY A 78 -17.66 10.32 -19.18
CA GLY A 78 -17.69 11.21 -18.01
C GLY A 78 -18.34 10.62 -16.75
N ARG A 79 -18.81 9.36 -16.78
CA ARG A 79 -19.57 8.77 -15.68
C ARG A 79 -19.13 7.37 -15.28
N ARG A 80 -19.08 6.42 -16.22
CA ARG A 80 -18.94 5.00 -15.85
C ARG A 80 -18.15 4.20 -16.86
N ILE A 81 -17.29 3.34 -16.35
CA ILE A 81 -16.49 2.36 -17.10
C ILE A 81 -16.87 0.99 -16.53
N ASP A 82 -17.37 0.10 -17.36
CA ASP A 82 -17.64 -1.29 -17.00
C ASP A 82 -16.66 -2.19 -17.77
N ASP A 83 -15.85 -2.92 -17.02
CA ASP A 83 -14.77 -3.76 -17.50
C ASP A 83 -14.95 -5.22 -17.10
N GLU A 84 -14.30 -6.10 -17.84
CA GLU A 84 -14.14 -7.50 -17.47
C GLU A 84 -12.66 -7.81 -17.26
N ILE A 85 -12.31 -8.26 -16.05
CA ILE A 85 -10.95 -8.68 -15.71
C ILE A 85 -10.85 -10.20 -15.74
N ARG A 86 -9.81 -10.72 -16.38
CA ARG A 86 -9.55 -12.15 -16.56
C ARG A 86 -8.12 -12.47 -16.12
N PHE A 87 -7.97 -13.34 -15.14
CA PHE A 87 -6.66 -13.90 -14.78
C PHE A 87 -6.47 -15.25 -15.46
N THR A 88 -5.26 -15.48 -15.96
CA THR A 88 -4.80 -16.76 -16.52
C THR A 88 -3.88 -17.50 -15.55
N LYS A 89 -2.97 -16.78 -14.88
CA LYS A 89 -2.05 -17.33 -13.86
C LYS A 89 -2.13 -16.49 -12.57
N PRO A 90 -1.95 -17.10 -11.38
CA PRO A 90 -1.72 -18.54 -11.13
C PRO A 90 -2.98 -19.40 -11.26
N PHE A 91 -4.17 -18.80 -11.20
CA PHE A 91 -5.44 -19.48 -11.35
C PHE A 91 -6.33 -18.73 -12.34
N LYS A 92 -7.10 -19.47 -13.14
CA LYS A 92 -8.09 -18.87 -14.01
C LYS A 92 -9.22 -18.26 -13.19
N SER A 93 -9.51 -16.99 -13.41
CA SER A 93 -10.65 -16.31 -12.82
C SER A 93 -11.18 -15.23 -13.75
N LYS A 94 -12.43 -14.84 -13.53
CA LYS A 94 -13.12 -13.79 -14.27
C LYS A 94 -14.02 -13.03 -13.30
N SER A 95 -13.95 -11.70 -13.35
CA SER A 95 -14.76 -10.80 -12.53
C SER A 95 -15.20 -9.60 -13.35
N ASN A 96 -16.31 -8.98 -12.95
CA ASN A 96 -16.70 -7.69 -13.47
C ASN A 96 -16.07 -6.60 -12.61
N VAL A 97 -15.52 -5.58 -13.24
CA VAL A 97 -14.90 -4.42 -12.60
C VAL A 97 -15.62 -3.19 -13.11
N ALA A 98 -15.82 -2.19 -12.25
CA ALA A 98 -16.36 -0.92 -12.70
C ALA A 98 -15.71 0.26 -11.99
N PHE A 99 -15.60 1.37 -12.72
CA PHE A 99 -15.31 2.67 -12.16
C PHE A 99 -16.53 3.56 -12.34
N ASP A 100 -16.96 4.19 -11.26
CA ASP A 100 -18.10 5.12 -11.24
C ASP A 100 -17.61 6.48 -10.76
N VAL A 101 -17.81 7.51 -11.59
CA VAL A 101 -17.40 8.89 -11.35
C VAL A 101 -18.65 9.72 -11.17
N GLN A 102 -18.78 10.35 -10.00
CA GLN A 102 -19.92 11.20 -9.66
C GLN A 102 -19.43 12.61 -9.31
N PRO A 103 -20.11 13.68 -9.75
CA PRO A 103 -19.83 15.02 -9.25
C PRO A 103 -19.96 15.07 -7.72
N SER A 104 -19.00 15.70 -7.05
CA SER A 104 -18.97 15.83 -5.59
C SER A 104 -18.36 17.17 -5.20
N GLY A 105 -19.20 18.12 -4.76
CA GLY A 105 -18.75 19.48 -4.47
C GLY A 105 -18.16 20.19 -5.70
N GLN A 106 -16.90 20.62 -5.61
CA GLN A 106 -16.14 21.20 -6.73
C GLN A 106 -15.34 20.15 -7.52
N GLY A 107 -15.32 18.90 -7.08
CA GLY A 107 -14.56 17.82 -7.68
C GLY A 107 -15.43 16.62 -8.05
N ALA A 108 -14.87 15.42 -7.88
CA ALA A 108 -15.51 14.17 -8.19
C ALA A 108 -15.28 13.13 -7.10
N LYS A 109 -16.30 12.32 -6.86
CA LYS A 109 -16.16 11.06 -6.13
C LYS A 109 -15.93 9.94 -7.12
N LEU A 110 -14.83 9.22 -6.94
CA LEU A 110 -14.48 8.04 -7.73
C LEU A 110 -14.73 6.78 -6.89
N SER A 111 -15.57 5.87 -7.37
CA SER A 111 -15.76 4.52 -6.83
C SER A 111 -15.12 3.48 -7.74
N TRP A 112 -14.38 2.53 -7.16
CA TRP A 112 -13.86 1.33 -7.83
C TRP A 112 -14.53 0.09 -7.26
N ILE A 113 -15.18 -0.68 -8.13
CA ILE A 113 -16.07 -1.79 -7.80
C ILE A 113 -15.57 -3.08 -8.43
N MET A 114 -15.70 -4.20 -7.73
CA MET A 114 -15.54 -5.55 -8.27
C MET A 114 -16.70 -6.43 -7.84
N ASP A 115 -17.32 -7.10 -8.82
CA ASP A 115 -18.23 -8.21 -8.61
C ASP A 115 -17.57 -9.50 -9.11
N GLY A 116 -17.28 -10.39 -8.17
CA GLY A 116 -16.60 -11.65 -8.43
C GLY A 116 -17.31 -12.83 -7.80
N SER A 117 -16.81 -14.02 -8.10
CA SER A 117 -17.26 -15.24 -7.45
C SER A 117 -16.09 -16.17 -7.17
N LEU A 118 -16.26 -17.03 -6.18
CA LEU A 118 -15.29 -18.07 -5.84
C LEU A 118 -15.85 -19.45 -6.15
N PRO A 119 -14.99 -20.44 -6.46
CA PRO A 119 -15.39 -21.83 -6.36
C PRO A 119 -15.96 -22.12 -4.98
N TRP A 120 -17.03 -22.92 -4.90
CA TRP A 120 -17.71 -23.18 -3.64
C TRP A 120 -16.76 -23.71 -2.56
N PHE A 121 -15.79 -24.55 -2.91
CA PHE A 121 -14.79 -25.06 -1.98
C PHE A 121 -13.81 -23.99 -1.45
N MET A 122 -13.88 -22.72 -1.87
CA MET A 122 -13.09 -21.62 -1.31
C MET A 122 -13.95 -20.59 -0.56
N PHE A 123 -15.19 -20.92 -0.20
CA PHE A 123 -16.13 -19.96 0.41
C PHE A 123 -15.59 -19.29 1.69
N TRP A 124 -14.77 -19.98 2.48
CA TRP A 124 -14.16 -19.43 3.70
C TRP A 124 -13.10 -18.35 3.42
N MET A 125 -12.57 -18.27 2.20
CA MET A 125 -11.61 -17.24 1.80
C MET A 125 -12.27 -15.93 1.40
N LYS A 126 -13.60 -15.91 1.23
CA LYS A 126 -14.34 -14.74 0.73
C LYS A 126 -14.01 -13.45 1.48
N SER A 127 -14.12 -13.45 2.81
CA SER A 127 -13.85 -12.25 3.63
C SER A 127 -12.40 -11.78 3.49
N MET A 128 -11.45 -12.71 3.44
CA MET A 128 -10.03 -12.40 3.27
C MET A 128 -9.75 -11.79 1.89
N MET A 129 -10.36 -12.31 0.83
CA MET A 129 -10.24 -11.76 -0.52
C MET A 129 -10.86 -10.36 -0.62
N GLN A 130 -12.04 -10.15 -0.03
CA GLN A 130 -12.65 -8.82 0.01
C GLN A 130 -11.74 -7.80 0.72
N THR A 131 -11.05 -8.21 1.80
CA THR A 131 -10.07 -7.36 2.47
C THR A 131 -8.88 -7.04 1.57
N PHE A 132 -8.24 -8.04 0.96
CA PHE A 132 -7.06 -7.80 0.12
C PHE A 132 -7.38 -6.96 -1.12
N ILE A 133 -8.48 -7.25 -1.83
CA ILE A 133 -8.93 -6.46 -2.98
C ILE A 133 -9.26 -5.03 -2.53
N GLY A 134 -9.94 -4.87 -1.38
CA GLY A 134 -10.25 -3.55 -0.82
C GLY A 134 -8.98 -2.73 -0.54
N MET A 135 -7.93 -3.35 0.02
CA MET A 135 -6.65 -2.68 0.25
C MET A 135 -5.94 -2.30 -1.06
N ASP A 136 -6.00 -3.14 -2.09
CA ASP A 136 -5.46 -2.81 -3.42
C ASP A 136 -6.20 -1.62 -4.03
N TYR A 137 -7.53 -1.60 -3.93
CA TYR A 137 -8.35 -0.51 -4.45
C TYR A 137 -8.11 0.79 -3.70
N GLU A 138 -7.97 0.76 -2.37
CA GLU A 138 -7.60 1.94 -1.59
C GLU A 138 -6.25 2.52 -2.02
N ARG A 139 -5.23 1.67 -2.25
CA ARG A 139 -3.93 2.12 -2.76
C ARG A 139 -4.05 2.70 -4.17
N GLY A 140 -4.74 2.00 -5.07
CA GLY A 140 -4.96 2.46 -6.44
C GLY A 140 -5.70 3.79 -6.52
N LEU A 141 -6.79 3.95 -5.76
CA LEU A 141 -7.57 5.19 -5.69
C LEU A 141 -6.73 6.38 -5.20
N LYS A 142 -5.83 6.18 -4.23
CA LYS A 142 -4.90 7.24 -3.79
C LYS A 142 -3.93 7.63 -4.91
N MET A 143 -3.40 6.66 -5.66
CA MET A 143 -2.51 6.93 -6.80
C MET A 143 -3.25 7.66 -7.93
N ILE A 144 -4.46 7.24 -8.27
CA ILE A 144 -5.30 7.94 -9.27
C ILE A 144 -5.56 9.38 -8.81
N LYS A 145 -5.92 9.58 -7.53
CA LYS A 145 -6.14 10.92 -6.96
C LYS A 145 -4.92 11.81 -7.18
N GLU A 146 -3.73 11.37 -6.76
CA GLU A 146 -2.51 12.17 -6.92
C GLU A 146 -2.17 12.44 -8.38
N LEU A 147 -2.31 11.43 -9.25
CA LEU A 147 -2.07 11.56 -10.68
C LEU A 147 -2.98 12.61 -11.32
N VAL A 148 -4.27 12.58 -11.00
CA VAL A 148 -5.26 13.53 -11.55
C VAL A 148 -5.03 14.94 -11.00
N GLU A 149 -4.74 15.08 -9.71
CA GLU A 149 -4.60 16.39 -9.05
C GLU A 149 -3.26 17.07 -9.34
N THR A 150 -2.21 16.30 -9.58
CA THR A 150 -0.83 16.85 -9.66
C THR A 150 -0.08 16.48 -10.94
N GLY A 151 -0.62 15.55 -11.74
CA GLY A 151 0.02 15.05 -12.96
C GLY A 151 1.13 14.04 -12.73
N LYS A 152 1.43 13.67 -11.48
CA LYS A 152 2.46 12.67 -11.13
C LYS A 152 2.06 11.85 -9.92
N ILE A 153 2.75 10.74 -9.71
CA ILE A 153 2.62 9.92 -8.49
C ILE A 153 3.99 9.85 -7.83
N ASN A 154 4.10 10.30 -6.59
CA ASN A 154 5.34 10.18 -5.83
C ASN A 154 5.33 8.83 -5.07
N SER A 155 5.50 7.74 -5.81
CA SER A 155 5.59 6.40 -5.23
C SER A 155 6.36 5.45 -6.13
N GLN A 156 7.48 4.95 -5.64
CA GLN A 156 8.24 3.88 -6.27
C GLN A 156 8.63 2.85 -5.20
N THR A 157 8.79 1.61 -5.63
CA THR A 157 9.21 0.51 -4.77
C THR A 157 10.43 -0.16 -5.36
N LYS A 158 11.31 -0.62 -4.48
CA LYS A 158 12.48 -1.40 -4.88
C LYS A 158 12.72 -2.52 -3.89
N VAL A 159 12.65 -3.76 -4.36
CA VAL A 159 12.95 -4.92 -3.53
C VAL A 159 14.46 -5.11 -3.48
N LEU A 160 15.05 -5.02 -2.29
CA LEU A 160 16.49 -5.20 -2.05
C LEU A 160 16.86 -6.63 -1.62
N ASP A 161 15.90 -7.55 -1.68
CA ASP A 161 16.02 -8.93 -1.19
C ASP A 161 16.47 -8.98 0.29
N LYS A 162 17.18 -10.02 0.70
CA LYS A 162 17.68 -10.21 2.07
C LYS A 162 18.79 -9.21 2.39
N GLN A 163 18.64 -8.53 3.52
CA GLN A 163 19.62 -7.62 4.11
C GLN A 163 19.85 -7.99 5.57
N GLU A 164 21.06 -7.78 6.07
CA GLU A 164 21.36 -7.85 7.50
C GLU A 164 21.00 -6.53 8.17
N VAL A 165 20.33 -6.60 9.32
CA VAL A 165 19.86 -5.42 10.05
C VAL A 165 19.91 -5.65 11.55
N GLY A 166 20.10 -4.57 12.31
CA GLY A 166 20.32 -4.64 13.75
C GLY A 166 21.74 -5.09 14.14
N PRO A 167 22.05 -5.13 15.44
CA PRO A 167 21.13 -4.87 16.54
C PRO A 167 20.86 -3.37 16.75
N PHE A 168 19.66 -3.02 17.19
CA PHE A 168 19.33 -1.67 17.64
C PHE A 168 18.19 -1.67 18.66
N HIS A 169 18.05 -0.55 19.38
CA HIS A 169 17.06 -0.34 20.41
C HIS A 169 16.32 0.96 20.12
N ILE A 170 15.03 1.02 20.38
CA ILE A 170 14.22 2.23 20.22
C ILE A 170 13.48 2.55 21.50
N ALA A 171 13.16 3.83 21.69
CA ALA A 171 12.11 4.28 22.60
C ALA A 171 11.05 5.00 21.77
N GLY A 172 9.78 4.78 22.08
CA GLY A 172 8.70 5.35 21.27
C GLY A 172 7.33 5.28 21.91
N LEU A 173 6.36 5.89 21.24
CA LEU A 173 4.97 5.83 21.63
C LEU A 173 4.29 4.63 20.98
N ARG A 174 3.65 3.81 21.81
CA ARG A 174 2.78 2.74 21.34
C ARG A 174 1.35 3.24 21.13
N ARG A 175 0.74 2.82 20.03
CA ARG A 175 -0.63 3.18 19.65
C ARG A 175 -1.35 1.99 19.02
N ARG A 176 -2.68 2.02 19.13
CA ARG A 176 -3.59 1.17 18.36
C ARG A 176 -4.54 2.05 17.58
N CYS A 177 -4.68 1.79 16.29
CA CYS A 177 -5.59 2.51 15.38
C CYS A 177 -6.28 1.53 14.42
N SER A 178 -7.26 2.02 13.65
CA SER A 178 -7.75 1.28 12.47
C SER A 178 -6.73 1.37 11.33
N LEU A 179 -6.81 0.43 10.38
CA LEU A 179 -5.88 0.42 9.22
C LEU A 179 -5.96 1.70 8.37
N SER A 180 -7.15 2.31 8.27
CA SER A 180 -7.36 3.57 7.55
C SER A 180 -6.72 4.78 8.24
N GLU A 181 -6.52 4.71 9.56
CA GLU A 181 -6.05 5.83 10.39
C GLU A 181 -4.57 5.70 10.77
N ILE A 182 -3.82 4.77 10.17
CA ILE A 182 -2.39 4.59 10.47
C ILE A 182 -1.62 5.90 10.25
N GLY A 183 -1.79 6.54 9.09
CA GLY A 183 -1.11 7.81 8.75
C GLY A 183 -1.43 8.93 9.75
N PRO A 184 -2.71 9.31 9.93
CA PRO A 184 -3.10 10.32 10.93
C PRO A 184 -2.64 9.99 12.35
N SER A 185 -2.74 8.71 12.76
CA SER A 185 -2.29 8.26 14.07
C SER A 185 -0.78 8.41 14.24
N MET A 186 0.01 8.06 13.23
CA MET A 186 1.47 8.23 13.24
C MET A 186 1.86 9.69 13.31
N GLN A 187 1.22 10.55 12.51
CA GLN A 187 1.48 11.99 12.54
C GLN A 187 1.23 12.58 13.94
N ALA A 188 0.12 12.20 14.58
CA ALA A 188 -0.17 12.61 15.95
C ALA A 188 0.89 12.10 16.94
N ALA A 189 1.26 10.82 16.87
CA ALA A 189 2.29 10.24 17.74
C ALA A 189 3.66 10.91 17.56
N MET A 190 4.05 11.24 16.32
CA MET A 190 5.30 11.98 16.05
C MET A 190 5.27 13.39 16.64
N GLY A 191 4.12 14.07 16.59
CA GLY A 191 3.93 15.38 17.22
C GLY A 191 4.08 15.35 18.74
N GLU A 192 3.67 14.26 19.38
CA GLU A 192 3.84 14.04 20.82
C GLU A 192 5.26 13.57 21.20
N LEU A 193 5.95 12.87 20.31
CA LEU A 193 7.22 12.20 20.59
C LEU A 193 8.33 13.20 20.99
N GLY A 194 8.46 14.31 20.25
CA GLY A 194 9.49 15.33 20.53
C GLY A 194 9.40 15.95 21.93
N PRO A 195 8.24 16.48 22.34
CA PRO A 195 8.03 16.99 23.70
C PRO A 195 8.30 15.96 24.79
N LEU A 196 7.88 14.71 24.61
CA LEU A 196 8.14 13.63 25.56
C LEU A 196 9.63 13.30 25.65
N TRP A 197 10.32 13.25 24.52
CA TRP A 197 11.75 12.99 24.45
C TRP A 197 12.56 14.01 25.25
N ALA A 198 12.24 15.30 25.07
CA ALA A 198 12.85 16.39 25.81
C ALA A 198 12.50 16.34 27.31
N LYS A 199 11.22 16.10 27.64
CA LYS A 199 10.75 16.01 29.04
C LYS A 199 11.49 14.95 29.84
N HIS A 200 11.78 13.80 29.25
CA HIS A 200 12.48 12.70 29.91
C HIS A 200 14.02 12.79 29.77
N ASN A 201 14.56 13.91 29.25
CA ASN A 201 16.00 14.13 29.05
C ASN A 201 16.70 12.97 28.32
N LEU A 202 16.04 12.40 27.32
CA LEU A 202 16.60 11.30 26.54
C LEU A 202 17.75 11.80 25.65
N PRO A 203 18.78 10.97 25.39
CA PRO A 203 19.87 11.32 24.50
C PRO A 203 19.36 11.65 23.09
N PRO A 204 20.14 12.34 22.23
CA PRO A 204 19.75 12.58 20.85
C PRO A 204 19.29 11.29 20.17
N GLY A 205 18.06 11.31 19.66
CA GLY A 205 17.50 10.20 18.91
C GLY A 205 18.26 10.00 17.60
N GLY A 206 18.51 8.74 17.24
CA GLY A 206 19.05 8.40 15.93
C GLY A 206 17.94 8.30 14.88
N GLU A 207 17.90 7.19 14.14
CA GLU A 207 16.91 6.97 13.09
C GLU A 207 15.49 6.91 13.66
N LEU A 208 14.53 7.47 12.93
CA LEU A 208 13.11 7.29 13.23
C LEU A 208 12.69 5.90 12.74
N ILE A 209 12.00 5.15 13.59
CA ILE A 209 11.64 3.76 13.35
C ILE A 209 10.19 3.55 13.78
N SER A 210 9.42 2.90 12.91
CA SER A 210 8.09 2.38 13.25
C SER A 210 8.12 0.85 13.30
N VAL A 211 7.53 0.27 14.34
CA VAL A 211 7.50 -1.18 14.57
C VAL A 211 6.06 -1.64 14.63
N TYR A 212 5.71 -2.65 13.84
CA TYR A 212 4.35 -3.14 13.72
C TYR A 212 4.17 -4.44 14.48
N HIS A 213 3.60 -4.35 15.68
CA HIS A 213 3.42 -5.48 16.59
C HIS A 213 2.33 -6.44 16.15
N LYS A 214 1.24 -5.90 15.60
CA LYS A 214 0.09 -6.71 15.19
C LYS A 214 -0.78 -6.02 14.16
N PHE A 215 -0.96 -6.67 13.01
CA PHE A 215 -2.03 -6.38 12.07
C PHE A 215 -3.18 -7.38 12.29
N ASN A 216 -4.34 -6.88 12.71
CA ASN A 216 -5.55 -7.68 12.81
C ASN A 216 -6.47 -7.36 11.64
N LEU A 217 -6.32 -8.12 10.53
CA LEU A 217 -7.12 -7.92 9.33
C LEU A 217 -8.61 -8.17 9.54
N LYS A 218 -9.00 -9.04 10.49
CA LYS A 218 -10.42 -9.27 10.78
C LYS A 218 -11.04 -8.07 11.51
N ALA A 219 -10.32 -7.51 12.47
CA ALA A 219 -10.76 -6.35 13.23
C ALA A 219 -10.40 -5.01 12.56
N GLN A 220 -9.71 -5.03 11.42
CA GLN A 220 -9.20 -3.87 10.70
C GLN A 220 -8.40 -2.91 11.62
N THR A 221 -7.54 -3.45 12.48
CA THR A 221 -6.72 -2.67 13.42
C THR A 221 -5.24 -2.97 13.31
N CYS A 222 -4.42 -1.99 13.68
CA CYS A 222 -2.97 -2.05 13.77
C CYS A 222 -2.49 -1.61 15.16
N ASP A 223 -1.57 -2.37 15.74
CA ASP A 223 -0.80 -2.01 16.93
C ASP A 223 0.65 -1.77 16.52
N TYR A 224 1.16 -0.56 16.79
CA TYR A 224 2.48 -0.14 16.38
C TYR A 224 3.16 0.72 17.45
N THR A 225 4.48 0.81 17.39
CA THR A 225 5.31 1.77 18.13
C THR A 225 6.07 2.63 17.14
N ILE A 226 6.07 3.95 17.32
CA ILE A 226 6.93 4.87 16.55
C ILE A 226 7.85 5.63 17.49
N GLY A 227 9.13 5.71 17.15
CA GLY A 227 10.16 6.18 18.07
C GLY A 227 11.51 6.40 17.41
N TRP A 228 12.45 6.99 18.15
CA TRP A 228 13.84 7.11 17.70
C TRP A 228 14.70 5.98 18.26
N SER A 229 15.75 5.62 17.52
CA SER A 229 16.77 4.71 18.00
C SER A 229 17.56 5.31 19.17
N LEU A 230 17.86 4.49 20.16
CA LEU A 230 18.68 4.81 21.32
C LEU A 230 20.15 4.45 21.08
N PRO A 231 21.10 5.20 21.67
CA PRO A 231 22.53 4.88 21.56
C PRO A 231 22.92 3.58 22.29
N SER A 232 22.12 3.15 23.27
CA SER A 232 22.28 1.85 23.94
C SER A 232 20.96 1.37 24.54
N LYS A 233 20.87 0.06 24.84
CA LYS A 233 19.72 -0.53 25.55
C LYS A 233 19.61 -0.12 27.02
N ASP A 234 20.68 0.41 27.58
CA ASP A 234 20.78 0.72 29.02
C ASP A 234 20.21 2.12 29.35
N VAL A 235 19.79 2.87 28.34
CA VAL A 235 19.09 4.15 28.53
C VAL A 235 17.77 3.90 29.24
N ALA A 236 17.59 4.53 30.41
CA ALA A 236 16.34 4.47 31.15
C ALA A 236 15.25 5.23 30.40
N VAL A 237 14.13 4.56 30.14
CA VAL A 237 12.97 5.12 29.43
C VAL A 237 11.76 4.95 30.32
N GLU A 238 11.08 6.07 30.57
CA GLU A 238 9.91 6.12 31.45
C GLU A 238 8.61 6.21 30.64
N SER A 239 7.52 5.78 31.28
CA SER A 239 6.17 5.95 30.75
C SER A 239 5.87 7.44 30.44
N PRO A 240 5.21 7.75 29.32
CA PRO A 240 4.47 6.84 28.42
C PRO A 240 5.29 6.25 27.27
N LEU A 241 6.61 6.44 27.24
CA LEU A 241 7.46 5.83 26.21
C LEU A 241 7.70 4.35 26.53
N GLU A 242 7.67 3.52 25.50
CA GLU A 242 7.98 2.09 25.56
C GLU A 242 9.25 1.80 24.76
N THR A 243 10.02 0.82 25.22
CA THR A 243 11.20 0.35 24.48
C THR A 243 10.88 -0.87 23.64
N TRP A 244 11.55 -0.96 22.49
CA TRP A 244 11.56 -2.16 21.66
C TRP A 244 12.98 -2.39 21.13
N SER A 245 13.34 -3.64 20.87
CA SER A 245 14.69 -4.02 20.44
C SER A 245 14.64 -4.99 19.27
N CYS A 246 15.47 -4.73 18.27
CA CYS A 246 15.76 -5.67 17.20
C CYS A 246 17.13 -6.31 17.45
N PRO A 247 17.23 -7.65 17.58
CA PRO A 247 18.52 -8.31 17.53
C PRO A 247 19.10 -8.22 16.11
N HIS A 248 20.39 -8.55 15.96
CA HIS A 248 20.95 -8.77 14.62
C HIS A 248 20.18 -9.89 13.92
N THR A 249 19.68 -9.63 12.71
CA THR A 249 18.82 -10.56 11.98
C THR A 249 18.88 -10.30 10.47
N THR A 250 18.69 -11.36 9.69
CA THR A 250 18.41 -11.26 8.26
C THR A 250 16.93 -10.90 8.04
N ALA A 251 16.65 -9.89 7.24
CA ALA A 251 15.31 -9.45 6.88
C ALA A 251 15.18 -9.25 5.37
N LEU A 252 14.00 -9.50 4.80
CA LEU A 252 13.68 -8.94 3.48
C LEU A 252 13.59 -7.42 3.62
N CYS A 253 14.23 -6.67 2.73
CA CYS A 253 14.15 -5.22 2.67
C CYS A 253 13.45 -4.77 1.38
N VAL A 254 12.50 -3.85 1.52
CA VAL A 254 11.89 -3.12 0.41
C VAL A 254 12.04 -1.63 0.68
N GLU A 255 12.60 -0.89 -0.27
CA GLU A 255 12.59 0.56 -0.27
C GLU A 255 11.26 1.05 -0.86
N HIS A 256 10.64 2.01 -0.19
CA HIS A 256 9.60 2.86 -0.74
C HIS A 256 10.17 4.27 -0.88
N LEU A 257 10.08 4.82 -2.09
CA LEU A 257 10.49 6.17 -2.43
C LEU A 257 9.25 7.01 -2.70
N GLY A 258 9.14 8.17 -2.07
CA GLY A 258 8.05 9.11 -2.29
C GLY A 258 7.13 9.35 -1.08
N ASP A 259 5.92 9.83 -1.36
CA ASP A 259 4.94 10.25 -0.37
C ASP A 259 4.49 9.08 0.53
N TYR A 260 4.51 9.31 1.85
CA TYR A 260 4.01 8.37 2.86
C TYR A 260 2.54 7.97 2.66
N ASN A 261 1.73 8.78 1.97
CA ASN A 261 0.37 8.41 1.58
C ASN A 261 0.32 7.11 0.76
N HIS A 262 1.42 6.78 0.07
CA HIS A 262 1.57 5.58 -0.75
C HIS A 262 2.48 4.52 -0.14
N LEU A 263 2.93 4.68 1.13
CA LEU A 263 3.83 3.73 1.79
C LEU A 263 3.28 2.30 1.84
N GLY A 264 1.95 2.15 1.81
CA GLY A 264 1.27 0.87 1.66
C GLY A 264 1.67 0.08 0.41
N ASN A 265 2.19 0.75 -0.64
CA ASN A 265 2.75 0.08 -1.82
C ASN A 265 4.01 -0.71 -1.48
N GLY A 266 4.92 -0.17 -0.68
CA GLY A 266 6.10 -0.89 -0.21
C GLY A 266 5.74 -2.08 0.66
N TRP A 267 4.74 -1.95 1.55
CA TRP A 267 4.22 -3.07 2.35
C TRP A 267 3.59 -4.17 1.51
N SER A 268 2.83 -3.78 0.50
CA SER A 268 2.23 -4.73 -0.44
C SER A 268 3.31 -5.47 -1.22
N ALA A 269 4.30 -4.76 -1.75
CA ALA A 269 5.46 -5.33 -2.44
C ALA A 269 6.20 -6.33 -1.54
N ALA A 270 6.51 -5.97 -0.29
CA ALA A 270 7.17 -6.86 0.66
C ALA A 270 6.35 -8.14 0.92
N ASN A 271 5.05 -8.00 1.21
CA ASN A 271 4.16 -9.14 1.45
C ASN A 271 4.05 -10.07 0.24
N GLN A 272 3.90 -9.50 -0.96
CA GLN A 272 3.79 -10.26 -2.20
C GLN A 272 5.10 -10.99 -2.50
N TYR A 273 6.25 -10.33 -2.30
CA TYR A 273 7.57 -10.91 -2.53
C TYR A 273 7.86 -12.07 -1.54
N VAL A 274 7.54 -11.90 -0.25
CA VAL A 274 7.63 -12.97 0.75
C VAL A 274 6.82 -14.20 0.33
N ARG A 275 5.59 -14.01 -0.15
CA ARG A 275 4.71 -15.09 -0.62
C ARG A 275 5.29 -15.77 -1.86
N TYR A 276 5.69 -14.99 -2.85
CA TYR A 276 6.26 -15.48 -4.11
C TYR A 276 7.52 -16.34 -3.88
N LYS A 277 8.45 -15.86 -3.06
CA LYS A 277 9.70 -16.57 -2.74
C LYS A 277 9.53 -17.66 -1.68
N GLY A 278 8.35 -17.79 -1.06
CA GLY A 278 8.12 -18.74 0.04
C GLY A 278 8.98 -18.47 1.28
N LEU A 279 9.32 -17.20 1.54
CA LEU A 279 10.17 -16.83 2.67
C LEU A 279 9.42 -16.99 4.00
N LYS A 280 10.10 -17.56 4.99
CA LYS A 280 9.53 -17.77 6.32
C LYS A 280 9.83 -16.55 7.20
N GLN A 281 8.79 -15.84 7.61
CA GLN A 281 8.94 -14.69 8.51
C GLN A 281 9.26 -15.14 9.94
N SER A 282 10.11 -14.36 10.61
CA SER A 282 10.46 -14.49 12.02
C SER A 282 9.29 -14.11 12.94
N ARG A 283 9.49 -14.26 14.25
CA ARG A 283 8.60 -13.69 15.27
C ARG A 283 8.91 -12.22 15.58
N ILE A 284 10.06 -11.72 15.11
CA ILE A 284 10.42 -10.30 15.24
C ILE A 284 9.44 -9.49 14.38
N SER A 285 8.86 -8.46 14.96
CA SER A 285 7.91 -7.56 14.30
C SER A 285 8.54 -6.92 13.06
N PRO A 286 7.82 -6.84 11.93
CA PRO A 286 8.19 -6.00 10.81
C PRO A 286 8.30 -4.53 11.24
N PHE A 287 9.20 -3.78 10.60
CA PHE A 287 9.46 -2.39 10.96
C PHE A 287 9.86 -1.55 9.74
N GLU A 288 9.71 -0.23 9.87
CA GLU A 288 10.20 0.77 8.93
C GLU A 288 11.35 1.56 9.54
N ILE A 289 12.32 1.93 8.71
CA ILE A 289 13.32 2.95 9.02
C ILE A 289 13.14 4.10 8.03
N TYR A 290 12.87 5.30 8.54
CA TYR A 290 12.78 6.53 7.74
C TYR A 290 14.19 7.10 7.59
N THR A 291 14.74 7.03 6.38
CA THR A 291 16.18 7.26 6.15
C THR A 291 16.55 8.73 5.92
N ASN A 292 15.55 9.61 5.77
CA ASN A 292 15.73 11.04 5.59
C ASN A 292 14.67 11.86 6.33
N ASP A 293 14.98 13.13 6.56
CA ASP A 293 14.05 14.07 7.21
C ASP A 293 13.10 14.66 6.15
N PRO A 294 11.78 14.40 6.23
CA PRO A 294 10.81 14.95 5.28
C PRO A 294 10.69 16.48 5.34
N ARG A 295 11.20 17.14 6.39
CA ARG A 295 11.24 18.60 6.52
C ARG A 295 12.36 19.25 5.71
N GLU A 296 13.39 18.47 5.39
CA GLU A 296 14.60 18.94 4.69
C GLU A 296 14.73 18.33 3.29
N THR A 297 13.96 17.29 3.00
CA THR A 297 14.05 16.51 1.77
C THR A 297 12.79 16.69 0.92
N PRO A 298 12.91 16.93 -0.39
CA PRO A 298 11.75 16.93 -1.30
C PRO A 298 10.97 15.61 -1.27
N ILE A 299 9.65 15.68 -1.45
CA ILE A 299 8.74 14.53 -1.31
C ILE A 299 9.09 13.35 -2.22
N ASP A 300 9.60 13.62 -3.42
CA ASP A 300 10.02 12.60 -4.39
C ASP A 300 11.35 11.92 -4.04
N GLN A 301 12.05 12.42 -3.02
CA GLN A 301 13.29 11.86 -2.50
C GLN A 301 13.12 11.20 -1.14
N TRP A 302 11.94 11.30 -0.50
CA TRP A 302 11.65 10.59 0.75
C TRP A 302 11.91 9.10 0.58
N CYS A 303 12.60 8.49 1.54
CA CYS A 303 12.98 7.08 1.47
C CYS A 303 12.73 6.37 2.79
N THR A 304 11.84 5.38 2.72
CA THR A 304 11.51 4.48 3.82
C THR A 304 11.94 3.07 3.49
N LYS A 305 12.71 2.45 4.37
CA LYS A 305 13.07 1.03 4.28
C LYS A 305 12.15 0.19 5.13
N ILE A 306 11.44 -0.73 4.50
CA ILE A 306 10.52 -1.67 5.14
C ILE A 306 11.23 -3.01 5.30
N TYR A 307 11.33 -3.49 6.53
CA TYR A 307 11.99 -4.74 6.87
C TYR A 307 11.00 -5.79 7.35
N PHE A 308 11.11 -6.98 6.77
CA PHE A 308 10.38 -8.18 7.17
C PHE A 308 11.41 -9.21 7.68
N PRO A 309 11.64 -9.29 9.00
CA PRO A 309 12.58 -10.25 9.59
C PRO A 309 12.26 -11.70 9.19
N LEU A 310 13.29 -12.47 8.87
CA LEU A 310 13.18 -13.85 8.36
C LEU A 310 13.70 -14.88 9.36
N LYS A 311 13.28 -16.13 9.18
CA LYS A 311 13.79 -17.31 9.92
C LYS A 311 14.99 -17.95 9.24
#